data_AF-A0AAU4A6U9-F1
#
_entry.id   AF-A0AAU4A6U9-F1
#
_cell.length_a   1.000
_cell.length_b   1.000
_cell.length_c   1.000
_cell.angle_alpha   90.00
_cell.angle_beta   90.00
_cell.angle_gamma   90.00
#
_symmetry.space_group_name_H-M   'P 1'
#
loop_
_entity.id
_entity.type
_entity.pdbx_description
1 polymer ?
#
loop_
_entity_poly.entity_id
_entity_poly.type
_entity_poly.pdbx_seq_one_letter_code
_entity_poly.pdbx_strand_id
1 'polypeptide(L)'
;MRTERGLPARRWLTVPAARTVLGVIHNVTSATRLLDVLQVFEADPRVRVVFTCTGSSAFEDGIAEFVSAHGLFFLPWESALKERFDLAVSTSRGGNLEDISAPLIGAPHGAGYNKKLSKNPESGIRNPESGAGAGAFGLTAEWLLHDGEVVPSVIVLSHEEQLARLGRDCPEALPYAHVVGDPVADELDASDPFRADYRAAFGIGPEQKLLLITSTWGGDSLFGADIALVERALAELPSDEFRVLAAVHPNAWYGHGEDQIRRWLARALRAGLILPPPAGQGWKAALCAADLYLGDHGSLSLYAAARGLPGVLAAFDDSAVAAGSAMAWLGGALPRLDPGRPLAAQLARARTLPGAADRLTSRAGRAAALLRVLCYRHLRLPEPEFPVVARPVPLPEPAAASPSPLVPASYVSTAIGDREVRVRRHPAELQGRMTAHLGPDAHVTADAAEPDPRLRGMADVLVARPGTDPAAVFARNSRCGLVVSGGRLRLRDGREFAVSGGAEPALAGSVLVALLGEGVEVEGEFGIRAGGVVSVARLALVRDAGEADPGFLGADAPQ
;
A
#
# COMPACT_ATOMS: atom_id res chain seq x y z
N MET A 1 4.03 -22.22 -20.57
CA MET A 1 5.21 -21.59 -21.23
C MET A 1 5.77 -22.55 -22.26
N ARG A 2 6.09 -22.12 -23.49
CA ARG A 2 6.80 -22.99 -24.45
C ARG A 2 8.21 -23.27 -23.90
N THR A 3 8.56 -24.54 -23.77
CA THR A 3 9.77 -25.02 -23.08
C THR A 3 11.07 -24.76 -23.84
N GLU A 4 11.00 -24.44 -25.13
CA GLU A 4 12.17 -24.08 -25.93
C GLU A 4 11.86 -22.87 -26.82
N ARG A 5 12.31 -21.69 -26.40
CA ARG A 5 12.29 -20.47 -27.22
C ARG A 5 13.63 -19.79 -27.09
N GLY A 6 14.41 -19.80 -28.17
CA GLY A 6 15.61 -18.96 -28.32
C GLY A 6 15.28 -17.59 -28.90
N LEU A 7 16.31 -16.78 -29.14
CA LEU A 7 16.13 -15.48 -29.80
C LEU A 7 15.66 -15.67 -31.26
N PRO A 8 14.71 -14.85 -31.75
CA PRO A 8 14.32 -14.89 -33.16
C PRO A 8 15.53 -14.51 -34.04
N ALA A 9 15.68 -15.21 -35.16
CA ALA A 9 16.75 -14.92 -36.11
C ALA A 9 16.64 -13.48 -36.65
N ARG A 10 17.78 -12.82 -36.85
CA ARG A 10 17.85 -11.39 -37.27
C ARG A 10 16.98 -11.05 -38.48
N ARG A 11 16.84 -11.96 -39.45
CA ARG A 11 16.00 -11.76 -40.66
C ARG A 11 14.51 -11.54 -40.36
N TRP A 12 14.03 -11.95 -39.19
CA TRP A 12 12.64 -11.78 -38.76
C TRP A 12 12.42 -10.50 -37.93
N LEU A 13 13.48 -9.78 -37.59
CA LEU A 13 13.39 -8.55 -36.81
C LEU A 13 13.14 -7.36 -37.75
N THR A 14 12.06 -6.63 -37.51
CA THR A 14 11.73 -5.39 -38.23
C THR A 14 12.75 -4.28 -37.95
N VAL A 15 13.14 -4.13 -36.68
CA VAL A 15 14.18 -3.18 -36.25
C VAL A 15 15.35 -4.00 -35.70
N PRO A 16 16.48 -4.10 -36.43
CA PRO A 16 17.65 -4.83 -35.95
C PRO A 16 18.41 -3.98 -34.91
N ALA A 17 18.33 -4.37 -33.64
CA ALA A 17 19.11 -3.73 -32.59
C ALA A 17 20.63 -3.99 -32.76
N ALA A 18 21.43 -2.98 -32.42
CA ALA A 18 22.88 -3.08 -32.39
C ALA A 18 23.37 -3.87 -31.18
N ARG A 19 22.66 -3.76 -30.05
CA ARG A 19 22.97 -4.41 -28.78
C ARG A 19 21.76 -5.11 -28.18
N THR A 20 21.99 -6.25 -27.52
CA THR A 20 20.97 -6.95 -26.71
C THR A 20 21.35 -6.94 -25.24
N VAL A 21 20.45 -6.43 -24.40
CA VAL A 21 20.53 -6.42 -22.93
C VAL A 21 19.66 -7.55 -22.38
N LEU A 22 20.18 -8.34 -21.44
CA LEU A 22 19.44 -9.33 -20.68
C LEU A 22 19.02 -8.77 -19.31
N GLY A 23 17.72 -8.62 -19.08
CA GLY A 23 17.16 -8.40 -17.76
C GLY A 23 16.97 -9.74 -17.02
N VAL A 24 17.58 -9.88 -15.85
CA VAL A 24 17.56 -11.12 -15.06
C VAL A 24 16.65 -10.97 -13.86
N ILE A 25 15.56 -11.73 -13.85
CA ILE A 25 14.55 -11.73 -12.79
C ILE A 25 14.83 -12.88 -11.82
N HIS A 26 14.58 -12.65 -10.53
CA HIS A 26 14.61 -13.68 -9.50
C HIS A 26 13.21 -13.97 -8.92
N ASN A 27 12.45 -12.90 -8.66
CA ASN A 27 11.04 -12.91 -8.24
C ASN A 27 10.37 -11.60 -8.66
N VAL A 28 9.05 -11.46 -8.44
CA VAL A 28 8.31 -10.25 -8.87
C VAL A 28 8.86 -8.97 -8.24
N THR A 29 9.35 -9.03 -6.99
CA THR A 29 10.00 -7.87 -6.34
C THR A 29 11.22 -7.41 -7.14
N SER A 30 12.12 -8.33 -7.52
CA SER A 30 13.26 -8.00 -8.37
C SER A 30 12.82 -7.53 -9.76
N ALA A 31 11.74 -8.09 -10.32
CA ALA A 31 11.24 -7.73 -11.65
C ALA A 31 10.76 -6.28 -11.68
N THR A 32 9.97 -5.84 -10.70
CA THR A 32 9.49 -4.46 -10.60
C THR A 32 10.66 -3.47 -10.53
N ARG A 33 11.64 -3.71 -9.66
CA ARG A 33 12.84 -2.87 -9.56
C ARG A 33 13.71 -2.92 -10.81
N LEU A 34 13.76 -4.06 -11.49
CA LEU A 34 14.53 -4.22 -12.73
C LEU A 34 13.94 -3.34 -13.83
N LEU A 35 12.61 -3.21 -13.91
CA LEU A 35 11.98 -2.28 -14.85
C LEU A 35 12.39 -0.83 -14.56
N ASP A 36 12.46 -0.39 -13.30
CA ASP A 36 12.92 0.96 -12.92
C ASP A 36 14.35 1.24 -13.43
N VAL A 37 15.24 0.24 -13.32
CA VAL A 37 16.64 0.32 -13.76
C VAL A 37 16.75 0.31 -15.29
N LEU A 38 15.90 -0.44 -15.99
CA LEU A 38 15.97 -0.60 -17.45
C LEU A 38 15.34 0.57 -18.24
N GLN A 39 14.65 1.50 -17.58
CA GLN A 39 14.13 2.74 -18.22
C GLN A 39 15.24 3.57 -18.89
N VAL A 40 16.50 3.38 -18.49
CA VAL A 40 17.65 4.07 -19.12
C VAL A 40 17.78 3.78 -20.63
N PHE A 41 17.18 2.70 -21.13
CA PHE A 41 17.19 2.33 -22.56
C PHE A 41 15.97 2.80 -23.35
N GLU A 42 15.03 3.50 -22.72
CA GLU A 42 13.82 3.98 -23.40
C GLU A 42 14.12 4.86 -24.62
N ALA A 43 13.30 4.70 -25.66
CA ALA A 43 13.38 5.41 -26.93
C ALA A 43 14.68 5.23 -27.73
N ASP A 44 15.54 4.25 -27.40
CA ASP A 44 16.74 3.92 -28.18
C ASP A 44 16.57 2.62 -29.00
N PRO A 45 16.25 2.68 -30.30
CA PRO A 45 16.06 1.49 -31.13
C PRO A 45 17.34 0.68 -31.35
N ARG A 46 18.51 1.20 -30.95
CA ARG A 46 19.79 0.48 -31.04
C ARG A 46 19.92 -0.59 -29.96
N VAL A 47 19.12 -0.53 -28.90
CA VAL A 47 19.16 -1.46 -27.77
C VAL A 47 17.88 -2.29 -27.73
N ARG A 48 18.02 -3.62 -27.70
CA ARG A 48 16.92 -4.55 -27.43
C ARG A 48 17.06 -5.09 -26.02
N VAL A 49 16.00 -5.03 -25.24
CA VAL A 49 15.95 -5.67 -23.92
C VAL A 49 15.17 -6.99 -24.04
N VAL A 50 15.72 -8.06 -23.48
CA VAL A 50 15.07 -9.37 -23.32
C VAL A 50 15.18 -9.80 -21.87
N PHE A 51 14.26 -10.66 -21.42
CA PHE A 51 14.15 -11.03 -20.02
C PHE A 51 14.30 -12.53 -19.81
N THR A 52 14.80 -12.91 -18.65
CA THR A 52 14.80 -14.29 -18.17
C THR A 52 14.54 -14.32 -16.67
N CYS A 53 14.25 -15.50 -16.12
CA CYS A 53 14.11 -15.73 -14.69
C CYS A 53 15.03 -16.87 -14.27
N THR A 54 15.73 -16.75 -13.16
CA THR A 54 16.72 -17.75 -12.70
C THR A 54 16.10 -19.07 -12.25
N GLY A 55 14.81 -19.09 -11.91
CA GLY A 55 14.16 -20.31 -11.39
C GLY A 55 14.78 -20.81 -10.08
N SER A 56 15.30 -19.88 -9.27
CA SER A 56 16.00 -20.17 -8.02
C SER A 56 15.34 -19.56 -6.78
N SER A 57 14.15 -18.97 -6.91
CA SER A 57 13.50 -18.27 -5.80
C SER A 57 12.48 -19.17 -5.12
N ALA A 58 12.35 -19.04 -3.80
CA ALA A 58 11.22 -19.64 -3.08
C ALA A 58 9.86 -19.00 -3.45
N PHE A 59 9.86 -17.86 -4.16
CA PHE A 59 8.67 -17.10 -4.53
C PHE A 59 8.63 -16.83 -6.05
N GLU A 60 8.47 -17.90 -6.84
CA GLU A 60 8.43 -17.84 -8.31
C GLU A 60 7.04 -17.61 -8.90
N ASP A 61 6.00 -17.81 -8.11
CA ASP A 61 4.64 -17.53 -8.51
C ASP A 61 4.48 -16.06 -8.95
N GLY A 62 3.65 -15.82 -9.97
CA GLY A 62 3.39 -14.49 -10.51
C GLY A 62 4.36 -14.02 -11.60
N ILE A 63 5.47 -14.72 -11.87
CA ILE A 63 6.44 -14.30 -12.88
C ILE A 63 5.85 -14.37 -14.29
N ALA A 64 5.12 -15.44 -14.62
CA ALA A 64 4.51 -15.60 -15.93
C ALA A 64 3.45 -14.52 -16.18
N GLU A 65 2.63 -14.24 -15.17
CA GLU A 65 1.61 -13.20 -15.17
C GLU A 65 2.26 -11.82 -15.31
N PHE A 66 3.33 -11.54 -14.55
CA PHE A 66 4.08 -10.29 -14.61
C PHE A 66 4.66 -10.05 -16.01
N VAL A 67 5.32 -11.06 -16.58
CA VAL A 67 5.89 -11.03 -17.93
C VAL A 67 4.81 -10.76 -18.97
N SER A 68 3.66 -11.45 -18.85
CA SER A 68 2.53 -11.28 -19.75
C SER A 68 1.92 -9.88 -19.64
N ALA A 69 1.67 -9.39 -18.41
CA ALA A 69 1.06 -8.09 -18.15
C ALA A 69 1.91 -6.92 -18.69
N HIS A 70 3.24 -7.07 -18.68
CA HIS A 70 4.18 -6.06 -19.18
C HIS A 70 4.63 -6.30 -20.63
N GLY A 71 4.14 -7.35 -21.30
CA GLY A 71 4.50 -7.68 -22.68
C GLY A 71 5.99 -7.97 -22.89
N LEU A 72 6.67 -8.51 -21.87
CA LEU A 72 8.12 -8.69 -21.89
C LEU A 72 8.52 -9.85 -22.81
N PHE A 73 9.54 -9.64 -23.64
CA PHE A 73 10.13 -10.73 -24.41
C PHE A 73 10.93 -11.64 -23.47
N PHE A 74 10.40 -12.82 -23.17
CA PHE A 74 10.97 -13.73 -22.18
C PHE A 74 11.62 -14.98 -22.80
N LEU A 75 12.81 -15.32 -22.29
CA LEU A 75 13.57 -16.53 -22.58
C LEU A 75 13.63 -17.43 -21.33
N PRO A 76 13.36 -18.74 -21.45
CA PRO A 76 13.68 -19.70 -20.39
C PRO A 76 15.15 -19.60 -19.98
N TRP A 77 15.46 -19.79 -18.70
CA TRP A 77 16.83 -19.68 -18.14
C TRP A 77 17.86 -20.46 -18.97
N GLU A 78 17.58 -21.73 -19.24
CA GLU A 78 18.50 -22.60 -19.99
C GLU A 78 18.66 -22.22 -21.46
N SER A 79 17.72 -21.45 -22.00
CA SER A 79 17.88 -20.86 -23.33
C SER A 79 18.74 -19.60 -23.25
N ALA A 80 18.56 -18.76 -22.22
CA ALA A 80 19.37 -17.56 -22.02
C ALA A 80 20.85 -17.89 -21.81
N LEU A 81 21.18 -18.94 -21.04
CA LEU A 81 22.57 -19.37 -20.81
C LEU A 81 23.31 -19.83 -22.08
N LYS A 82 22.58 -20.20 -23.14
CA LYS A 82 23.17 -20.62 -24.43
C LYS A 82 23.39 -19.45 -25.39
N GLU A 83 22.86 -18.28 -25.06
CA GLU A 83 22.94 -17.07 -25.88
C GLU A 83 24.06 -16.14 -25.39
N ARG A 84 24.49 -15.22 -26.25
CA ARG A 84 25.41 -14.15 -25.88
C ARG A 84 24.67 -12.82 -25.84
N PHE A 85 24.93 -12.03 -24.80
CA PHE A 85 24.36 -10.69 -24.66
C PHE A 85 25.48 -9.66 -24.54
N ASP A 86 25.18 -8.40 -24.87
CA ASP A 86 26.15 -7.31 -24.75
C ASP A 86 26.21 -6.75 -23.32
N LEU A 87 25.17 -6.99 -22.51
CA LEU A 87 25.05 -6.58 -21.11
C LEU A 87 23.96 -7.42 -20.42
N ALA A 88 24.15 -7.75 -19.15
CA ALA A 88 23.11 -8.29 -18.27
C ALA A 88 22.86 -7.34 -17.09
N VAL A 89 21.62 -7.26 -16.63
CA VAL A 89 21.21 -6.44 -15.48
C VAL A 89 20.37 -7.29 -14.54
N SER A 90 20.76 -7.36 -13.27
CA SER A 90 20.01 -8.06 -12.21
C SER A 90 19.83 -7.14 -11.00
N THR A 91 18.65 -7.19 -10.40
CA THR A 91 18.34 -6.52 -9.12
C THR A 91 18.34 -7.50 -7.93
N SER A 92 18.80 -8.73 -8.16
CA SER A 92 18.93 -9.80 -7.17
C SER A 92 20.30 -10.47 -7.28
N ARG A 93 20.65 -11.23 -6.24
CA ARG A 93 21.86 -12.08 -6.18
C ARG A 93 21.54 -13.58 -6.26
N GLY A 94 20.27 -13.94 -6.43
CA GLY A 94 19.86 -15.34 -6.46
C GLY A 94 20.06 -15.97 -7.83
N GLY A 95 20.40 -17.26 -7.84
CA GLY A 95 20.71 -18.04 -9.04
C GLY A 95 22.19 -17.97 -9.41
N ASN A 96 22.58 -18.79 -10.40
CA ASN A 96 23.96 -18.85 -10.88
C ASN A 96 24.21 -17.74 -11.92
N LEU A 97 24.35 -16.50 -11.44
CA LEU A 97 24.52 -15.33 -12.32
C LEU A 97 25.86 -15.35 -13.07
N GLU A 98 26.85 -16.08 -12.55
CA GLU A 98 28.16 -16.34 -13.15
C GLU A 98 28.09 -17.13 -14.46
N ASP A 99 27.02 -17.91 -14.68
CA ASP A 99 26.84 -18.71 -15.89
C ASP A 99 26.43 -17.84 -17.10
N ILE A 100 26.07 -16.57 -16.88
CA ILE A 100 25.62 -15.64 -17.93
C ILE A 100 26.81 -15.18 -18.78
N SER A 101 26.73 -15.37 -20.10
CA SER A 101 27.75 -14.89 -21.04
C SER A 101 27.58 -13.40 -21.41
N ALA A 102 27.71 -12.51 -20.42
CA ALA A 102 27.71 -11.05 -20.60
C ALA A 102 28.30 -10.32 -19.38
N PRO A 103 28.81 -9.07 -19.54
CA PRO A 103 29.08 -8.21 -18.39
C PRO A 103 27.81 -8.01 -17.56
N LEU A 104 27.88 -8.19 -16.24
CA LEU A 104 26.73 -8.13 -15.35
C LEU A 104 26.73 -6.85 -14.49
N ILE A 105 25.64 -6.08 -14.56
CA ILE A 105 25.32 -5.02 -13.62
C ILE A 105 24.41 -5.59 -12.53
N GLY A 106 24.88 -5.56 -11.28
CA GLY A 106 24.11 -5.95 -10.10
C GLY A 106 23.64 -4.73 -9.31
N ALA A 107 22.34 -4.64 -9.03
CA ALA A 107 21.70 -3.60 -8.22
C ALA A 107 20.86 -4.23 -7.09
N PRO A 108 20.48 -3.47 -6.04
CA PRO A 108 19.54 -3.95 -5.03
C PRO A 108 18.09 -3.89 -5.54
N HIS A 109 17.26 -4.87 -5.16
CA HIS A 109 15.81 -4.88 -5.45
C HIS A 109 15.00 -3.93 -4.55
N GLY A 110 15.62 -3.34 -3.52
CA GLY A 110 15.01 -2.43 -2.57
C GLY A 110 15.81 -1.15 -2.36
N ALA A 111 15.53 -0.46 -1.26
CA ALA A 111 16.16 0.81 -0.87
C ALA A 111 17.61 0.59 -0.40
N GLY A 112 18.53 0.28 -1.32
CA GLY A 112 19.90 -0.06 -0.98
C GLY A 112 20.07 -1.44 -0.33
N TYR A 113 21.20 -1.65 0.34
CA TYR A 113 21.59 -2.93 0.95
C TYR A 113 21.45 -2.89 2.47
N ASN A 114 20.24 -3.14 2.98
CA ASN A 114 19.95 -3.02 4.42
C ASN A 114 19.75 -4.33 5.16
N LYS A 115 19.51 -5.44 4.45
CA LYS A 115 19.14 -6.72 5.08
C LYS A 115 20.36 -7.57 5.42
N LYS A 116 20.22 -8.38 6.46
CA LYS A 116 21.00 -9.60 6.69
C LYS A 116 20.12 -10.79 6.32
N LEU A 117 20.71 -11.84 5.75
CA LEU A 117 20.05 -13.13 5.69
C LEU A 117 20.60 -13.99 6.82
N SER A 118 19.72 -14.43 7.73
CA SER A 118 20.06 -15.47 8.69
C SER A 118 19.94 -16.85 8.02
N LYS A 119 20.76 -17.81 8.46
CA LYS A 119 20.58 -19.22 8.08
C LYS A 119 19.26 -19.72 8.65
N ASN A 120 18.22 -19.81 7.83
CA ASN A 120 17.03 -20.58 8.20
C ASN A 120 16.97 -21.88 7.38
N PRO A 121 17.22 -23.07 7.99
CA PRO A 121 17.28 -24.36 7.29
C PRO A 121 15.99 -24.77 6.57
N GLU A 122 14.84 -24.20 6.94
CA GLU A 122 13.52 -24.59 6.40
C GLU A 122 13.13 -23.88 5.10
N SER A 123 13.85 -22.83 4.68
CA SER A 123 13.42 -22.00 3.54
C SER A 123 13.73 -22.57 2.15
N GLY A 124 14.42 -23.71 2.05
CA GLY A 124 14.77 -24.34 0.77
C GLY A 124 15.67 -23.49 -0.15
N ILE A 125 16.05 -22.29 0.29
CA ILE A 125 17.00 -21.42 -0.42
C ILE A 125 18.36 -22.10 -0.32
N ARG A 126 18.97 -22.39 -1.47
CA ARG A 126 20.40 -22.70 -1.58
C ARG A 126 21.17 -21.51 -1.00
N ASN A 127 21.45 -21.56 0.30
CA ASN A 127 22.42 -20.69 0.94
C ASN A 127 23.80 -21.06 0.36
N PRO A 128 24.62 -20.08 -0.05
CA PRO A 128 26.03 -20.33 -0.34
C PRO A 128 26.64 -21.12 0.83
N GLU A 129 27.39 -22.18 0.54
CA GLU A 129 27.91 -23.15 1.53
C GLU A 129 29.01 -22.60 2.45
N SER A 130 29.04 -21.30 2.74
CA SER A 130 30.02 -20.68 3.64
C SER A 130 29.35 -19.92 4.79
N GLY A 131 30.11 -19.71 5.87
CA GLY A 131 29.59 -19.34 7.20
C GLY A 131 28.76 -18.06 7.22
N ALA A 132 27.94 -17.92 8.26
CA ALA A 132 27.15 -16.71 8.50
C ALA A 132 28.06 -15.46 8.48
N GLY A 133 28.03 -14.71 7.38
CA GLY A 133 28.69 -13.40 7.31
C GLY A 133 27.95 -12.40 8.20
N ALA A 134 28.68 -11.64 9.02
CA ALA A 134 28.11 -10.55 9.83
C ALA A 134 27.66 -9.33 8.99
N GLY A 135 27.91 -9.34 7.68
CA GLY A 135 27.71 -8.22 6.76
C GLY A 135 26.34 -8.18 6.09
N ALA A 136 26.13 -7.17 5.24
CA ALA A 136 24.87 -6.97 4.55
C ALA A 136 24.71 -7.92 3.36
N PHE A 137 23.50 -8.47 3.19
CA PHE A 137 23.11 -9.24 2.01
C PHE A 137 23.47 -8.48 0.73
N GLY A 138 24.20 -9.13 -0.17
CA GLY A 138 24.61 -8.56 -1.46
C GLY A 138 25.82 -7.62 -1.43
N LEU A 139 26.48 -7.44 -0.27
CA LEU A 139 27.72 -6.65 -0.11
C LEU A 139 28.88 -7.42 0.54
N THR A 140 28.74 -8.71 0.81
CA THR A 140 29.80 -9.58 1.35
C THR A 140 30.38 -10.49 0.27
N ALA A 141 31.57 -11.01 0.53
CA ALA A 141 32.26 -12.00 -0.31
C ALA A 141 31.34 -13.15 -0.77
N GLU A 142 30.52 -13.69 0.14
CA GLU A 142 29.63 -14.84 -0.11
C GLU A 142 28.58 -14.58 -1.22
N TRP A 143 28.24 -13.30 -1.50
CA TRP A 143 27.24 -12.91 -2.51
C TRP A 143 27.85 -12.33 -3.78
N LEU A 144 29.15 -12.05 -3.77
CA LEU A 144 29.84 -11.30 -4.82
C LEU A 144 30.91 -12.11 -5.53
N LEU A 145 31.47 -13.11 -4.85
CA LEU A 145 32.56 -13.94 -5.36
C LEU A 145 32.04 -15.32 -5.78
N HIS A 146 32.53 -15.82 -6.89
CA HIS A 146 32.41 -17.21 -7.31
C HIS A 146 33.81 -17.70 -7.66
N ASP A 147 34.27 -18.81 -7.07
CA ASP A 147 35.64 -19.31 -7.19
C ASP A 147 36.73 -18.24 -6.94
N GLY A 148 36.46 -17.30 -6.05
CA GLY A 148 37.37 -16.21 -5.68
C GLY A 148 37.34 -15.00 -6.62
N GLU A 149 36.54 -15.02 -7.68
CA GLU A 149 36.42 -13.95 -8.67
C GLU A 149 35.11 -13.18 -8.50
N VAL A 150 35.15 -11.86 -8.69
CA VAL A 150 33.96 -10.99 -8.58
C VAL A 150 33.03 -11.24 -9.77
N VAL A 151 31.82 -11.72 -9.50
CA VAL A 151 30.80 -12.04 -10.52
C VAL A 151 30.28 -10.78 -11.24
N PRO A 152 29.77 -9.73 -10.56
CA PRO A 152 29.28 -8.55 -11.25
C PRO A 152 30.43 -7.70 -11.81
N SER A 153 30.32 -7.32 -13.09
CA SER A 153 31.20 -6.31 -13.69
C SER A 153 30.93 -4.89 -13.17
N VAL A 154 29.74 -4.65 -12.60
CA VAL A 154 29.33 -3.38 -11.97
C VAL A 154 28.45 -3.69 -10.77
N ILE A 155 28.74 -3.07 -9.63
CA ILE A 155 27.92 -3.09 -8.43
C ILE A 155 27.33 -1.70 -8.22
N VAL A 156 26.03 -1.60 -8.40
CA VAL A 156 25.27 -0.35 -8.26
C VAL A 156 24.95 -0.11 -6.78
N LEU A 157 25.37 1.04 -6.27
CA LEU A 157 25.15 1.48 -4.90
C LEU A 157 24.29 2.75 -4.88
N SER A 158 23.38 2.86 -3.92
CA SER A 158 22.56 4.07 -3.78
C SER A 158 23.25 5.15 -2.96
N HIS A 159 24.18 4.78 -2.08
CA HIS A 159 24.76 5.67 -1.07
C HIS A 159 26.23 5.34 -0.74
N GLU A 160 27.05 6.34 -0.42
CA GLU A 160 28.48 6.21 -0.07
C GLU A 160 28.74 5.28 1.13
N GLU A 161 27.81 5.25 2.09
CA GLU A 161 27.86 4.33 3.23
C GLU A 161 27.90 2.86 2.79
N GLN A 162 27.22 2.50 1.69
CA GLN A 162 27.27 1.14 1.15
C GLN A 162 28.64 0.83 0.54
N LEU A 163 29.29 1.82 -0.07
CA LEU A 163 30.65 1.68 -0.58
C LEU A 163 31.63 1.45 0.57
N ALA A 164 31.46 2.18 1.67
CA ALA A 164 32.26 2.00 2.88
C ALA A 164 32.04 0.62 3.53
N ARG A 165 30.81 0.08 3.51
CA ARG A 165 30.53 -1.30 3.95
C ARG A 165 31.16 -2.34 3.04
N LEU A 166 31.00 -2.18 1.73
CA LEU A 166 31.60 -3.06 0.74
C LEU A 166 33.12 -3.14 0.92
N GLY A 167 33.79 -2.01 1.15
CA GLY A 167 35.24 -2.00 1.36
C GLY A 167 35.72 -2.70 2.63
N ARG A 168 34.85 -2.88 3.62
CA ARG A 168 35.15 -3.67 4.82
C ARG A 168 34.87 -5.16 4.62
N ASP A 169 33.77 -5.47 3.93
CA ASP A 169 33.19 -6.81 3.91
C ASP A 169 33.57 -7.62 2.63
N CYS A 170 33.99 -6.94 1.56
CA CYS A 170 34.50 -7.53 0.30
C CYS A 170 35.35 -6.50 -0.47
N PRO A 171 36.60 -6.22 -0.03
CA PRO A 171 37.47 -5.24 -0.67
C PRO A 171 37.80 -5.56 -2.14
N GLU A 172 37.80 -6.83 -2.54
CA GLU A 172 38.01 -7.30 -3.91
C GLU A 172 36.96 -6.75 -4.88
N ALA A 173 35.75 -6.48 -4.40
CA ALA A 173 34.64 -5.95 -5.18
C ALA A 173 34.63 -4.41 -5.32
N LEU A 174 35.48 -3.70 -4.56
CA LEU A 174 35.54 -2.22 -4.59
C LEU A 174 35.79 -1.63 -5.99
N PRO A 175 36.69 -2.17 -6.84
CA PRO A 175 36.95 -1.61 -8.17
C PRO A 175 35.73 -1.65 -9.10
N TYR A 176 34.74 -2.48 -8.79
CA TYR A 176 33.52 -2.67 -9.58
C TYR A 176 32.34 -1.85 -9.04
N ALA A 177 32.51 -1.15 -7.90
CA ALA A 177 31.43 -0.46 -7.21
C ALA A 177 31.23 0.97 -7.71
N HIS A 178 29.97 1.34 -7.94
CA HIS A 178 29.58 2.65 -8.44
C HIS A 178 28.40 3.20 -7.64
N VAL A 179 28.61 4.34 -6.98
CA VAL A 179 27.54 5.09 -6.30
C VAL A 179 26.78 5.91 -7.33
N VAL A 180 25.62 5.40 -7.76
CA VAL A 180 24.77 6.01 -8.77
C VAL A 180 23.57 6.72 -8.17
N GLY A 181 23.08 6.27 -7.02
CA GLY A 181 21.85 6.77 -6.42
C GLY A 181 20.71 5.76 -6.44
N ASP A 182 19.50 6.22 -6.10
CA ASP A 182 18.31 5.38 -6.11
C ASP A 182 17.29 5.88 -7.16
N PRO A 183 17.00 5.11 -8.24
CA PRO A 183 16.08 5.56 -9.28
C PRO A 183 14.64 5.73 -8.78
N VAL A 184 14.22 4.98 -7.76
CA VAL A 184 12.89 5.14 -7.16
C VAL A 184 12.82 6.43 -6.34
N ALA A 185 13.90 6.82 -5.66
CA ALA A 185 13.92 8.13 -5.00
C ALA A 185 13.71 9.26 -6.02
N ASP A 186 14.41 9.21 -7.16
CA ASP A 186 14.27 10.19 -8.23
C ASP A 186 12.83 10.21 -8.82
N GLU A 187 12.21 9.05 -9.03
CA GLU A 187 10.81 8.95 -9.49
C GLU A 187 9.81 9.50 -8.46
N LEU A 188 10.02 9.21 -7.18
CA LEU A 188 9.18 9.71 -6.09
C LEU A 188 9.29 11.24 -5.97
N ASP A 189 10.49 11.80 -6.09
CA ASP A 189 10.69 13.26 -6.11
C ASP A 189 10.02 13.90 -7.33
N ALA A 190 10.13 13.28 -8.51
CA ALA A 190 9.42 13.73 -9.72
C ALA A 190 7.89 13.65 -9.60
N SER A 191 7.38 12.85 -8.66
CA SER A 191 5.95 12.63 -8.41
C SER A 191 5.35 13.65 -7.42
N ASP A 192 6.17 14.40 -6.68
CA ASP A 192 5.68 15.31 -5.62
C ASP A 192 4.62 16.33 -6.06
N PRO A 193 4.71 16.96 -7.25
CA PRO A 193 3.69 17.90 -7.70
C PRO A 193 2.29 17.29 -7.87
N PHE A 194 2.19 15.96 -8.01
CA PHE A 194 0.96 15.23 -8.32
C PHE A 194 0.31 14.60 -7.08
N ARG A 195 0.71 15.00 -5.87
CA ARG A 195 0.15 14.48 -4.62
C ARG A 195 -1.39 14.50 -4.59
N ALA A 196 -2.00 15.60 -5.03
CA ALA A 196 -3.47 15.72 -5.05
C ALA A 196 -4.11 14.69 -5.99
N ASP A 197 -3.48 14.42 -7.14
CA ASP A 197 -3.97 13.46 -8.13
C ASP A 197 -3.87 12.02 -7.62
N TYR A 198 -2.77 11.65 -6.97
CA TYR A 198 -2.65 10.32 -6.33
C TYR A 198 -3.70 10.13 -5.24
N ARG A 199 -3.98 11.17 -4.44
CA ARG A 199 -5.01 11.12 -3.41
C ARG A 199 -6.40 10.94 -4.01
N ALA A 200 -6.72 11.69 -5.06
CA ALA A 200 -7.97 11.54 -5.79
C ALA A 200 -8.12 10.14 -6.40
N ALA A 201 -7.05 9.59 -7.00
CA ALA A 201 -7.05 8.25 -7.60
C ALA A 201 -7.32 7.14 -6.56
N PHE A 202 -6.87 7.31 -5.31
CA PHE A 202 -7.20 6.42 -4.20
C PHE A 202 -8.56 6.71 -3.53
N GLY A 203 -9.30 7.72 -3.99
CA GLY A 203 -10.56 8.16 -3.39
C GLY A 203 -10.38 8.78 -2.01
N ILE A 204 -9.27 9.47 -1.77
CA ILE A 204 -8.96 10.15 -0.51
C ILE A 204 -9.39 11.61 -0.62
N GLY A 205 -10.26 12.05 0.29
CA GLY A 205 -10.73 13.43 0.35
C GLY A 205 -9.60 14.43 0.68
N PRO A 206 -9.78 15.73 0.36
CA PRO A 206 -8.74 16.74 0.55
C PRO A 206 -8.31 16.90 2.01
N GLU A 207 -9.21 16.75 2.98
CA GLU A 207 -8.91 16.85 4.42
C GLU A 207 -8.68 15.50 5.11
N GLN A 208 -8.92 14.38 4.44
CA GLN A 208 -8.69 13.05 5.02
C GLN A 208 -7.20 12.77 5.16
N LYS A 209 -6.76 12.11 6.22
CA LYS A 209 -5.37 11.65 6.35
C LYS A 209 -5.24 10.23 5.82
N LEU A 210 -4.23 9.98 4.99
CA LEU A 210 -3.87 8.64 4.57
C LEU A 210 -2.81 8.05 5.51
N LEU A 211 -3.20 7.03 6.27
CA LEU A 211 -2.28 6.15 6.98
C LEU A 211 -1.79 5.04 6.04
N LEU A 212 -0.49 5.04 5.75
CA LEU A 212 0.19 3.97 5.01
C LEU A 212 0.71 2.90 5.98
N ILE A 213 0.20 1.69 5.88
CA ILE A 213 0.75 0.50 6.56
C ILE A 213 1.69 -0.20 5.58
N THR A 214 2.96 -0.38 5.95
CA THR A 214 3.92 -1.09 5.10
C THR A 214 4.34 -2.38 5.78
N SER A 215 4.29 -3.50 5.05
CA SER A 215 4.80 -4.77 5.55
C SER A 215 5.80 -5.37 4.57
N THR A 216 6.97 -5.78 5.07
CA THR A 216 7.85 -6.75 4.42
C THR A 216 7.22 -8.15 4.51
N TRP A 217 8.02 -9.21 4.43
CA TRP A 217 7.56 -10.60 4.50
C TRP A 217 8.29 -11.37 5.61
N GLY A 218 7.75 -12.53 6.00
CA GLY A 218 8.28 -13.36 7.09
C GLY A 218 7.59 -13.08 8.43
N GLY A 219 7.86 -13.93 9.43
CA GLY A 219 7.20 -13.90 10.73
C GLY A 219 7.37 -12.56 11.47
N ASP A 220 8.52 -11.90 11.30
CA ASP A 220 8.83 -10.63 11.98
C ASP A 220 8.47 -9.38 11.15
N SER A 221 7.79 -9.56 10.01
CA SER A 221 7.17 -8.44 9.28
C SER A 221 5.92 -7.94 10.02
N LEU A 222 5.46 -6.73 9.72
CA LEU A 222 4.24 -6.18 10.35
C LEU A 222 3.05 -7.14 10.20
N PHE A 223 2.84 -7.62 8.97
CA PHE A 223 1.74 -8.53 8.65
C PHE A 223 1.92 -9.92 9.26
N GLY A 224 3.17 -10.41 9.35
CA GLY A 224 3.48 -11.69 9.98
C GLY A 224 3.34 -11.68 11.51
N ALA A 225 3.75 -10.58 12.14
CA ALA A 225 3.73 -10.43 13.60
C ALA A 225 2.32 -10.11 14.12
N ASP A 226 1.58 -9.24 13.43
CA ASP A 226 0.24 -8.84 13.83
C ASP A 226 -0.61 -8.36 12.63
N ILE A 227 -1.18 -9.31 11.89
CA ILE A 227 -2.14 -9.01 10.81
C ILE A 227 -3.36 -8.22 11.32
N ALA A 228 -3.77 -8.42 12.58
CA ALA A 228 -4.94 -7.76 13.16
C ALA A 228 -4.71 -6.26 13.36
N LEU A 229 -3.45 -5.79 13.34
CA LEU A 229 -3.14 -4.37 13.35
C LEU A 229 -3.76 -3.60 12.18
N VAL A 230 -3.94 -4.24 11.02
CA VAL A 230 -4.62 -3.62 9.86
C VAL A 230 -6.09 -3.36 10.17
N GLU A 231 -6.80 -4.35 10.72
CA GLU A 231 -8.19 -4.19 11.17
C GLU A 231 -8.28 -3.16 12.31
N ARG A 232 -7.33 -3.19 13.24
CA ARG A 232 -7.26 -2.26 14.36
C ARG A 232 -7.12 -0.81 13.89
N ALA A 233 -6.31 -0.55 12.86
CA ALA A 233 -6.18 0.78 12.30
C ALA A 233 -7.50 1.32 11.74
N LEU A 234 -8.27 0.47 11.05
CA LEU A 234 -9.59 0.81 10.55
C LEU A 234 -10.64 0.94 11.66
N ALA A 235 -10.53 0.13 12.72
CA ALA A 235 -11.44 0.18 13.85
C ALA A 235 -11.27 1.47 14.66
N GLU A 236 -10.02 1.83 15.01
CA GLU A 236 -9.75 2.92 15.95
C GLU A 236 -9.70 4.32 15.30
N LEU A 237 -9.52 4.43 13.98
CA LEU A 237 -9.45 5.71 13.28
C LEU A 237 -10.81 6.06 12.66
N PRO A 238 -11.32 7.30 12.82
CA PRO A 238 -12.60 7.69 12.23
C PRO A 238 -12.56 7.66 10.70
N SER A 239 -13.49 6.95 10.08
CA SER A 239 -13.53 6.71 8.62
C SER A 239 -13.63 7.98 7.78
N ASP A 240 -14.23 9.03 8.35
CA ASP A 240 -14.38 10.34 7.69
C ASP A 240 -13.12 11.21 7.80
N GLU A 241 -12.24 10.92 8.75
CA GLU A 241 -10.98 11.65 8.98
C GLU A 241 -9.77 10.91 8.41
N PHE A 242 -9.83 9.57 8.29
CA PHE A 242 -8.71 8.74 7.86
C PHE A 242 -9.08 7.76 6.75
N ARG A 243 -8.13 7.53 5.85
CA ARG A 243 -8.07 6.35 4.97
C ARG A 243 -6.87 5.50 5.37
N VAL A 244 -7.01 4.19 5.27
CA VAL A 244 -5.94 3.23 5.58
C VAL A 244 -5.60 2.47 4.29
N LEU A 245 -4.30 2.42 3.97
CA LEU A 245 -3.77 1.66 2.84
C LEU A 245 -2.70 0.70 3.34
N ALA A 246 -2.79 -0.57 2.98
CA ALA A 246 -1.77 -1.57 3.29
C ALA A 246 -0.94 -1.91 2.03
N ALA A 247 0.34 -1.56 2.05
CA ALA A 247 1.33 -1.97 1.06
C ALA A 247 2.05 -3.22 1.57
N VAL A 248 1.58 -4.39 1.13
CA VAL A 248 2.12 -5.70 1.50
C VAL A 248 3.14 -6.15 0.45
N HIS A 249 4.31 -6.60 0.91
CA HIS A 249 5.41 -6.99 0.03
C HIS A 249 5.03 -8.12 -0.94
N PRO A 250 5.47 -8.08 -2.22
CA PRO A 250 5.12 -9.09 -3.21
C PRO A 250 5.39 -10.53 -2.77
N ASN A 251 6.54 -10.81 -2.13
CA ASN A 251 6.83 -12.16 -1.62
C ASN A 251 5.77 -12.71 -0.65
N ALA A 252 5.10 -11.87 0.15
CA ALA A 252 4.00 -12.34 1.01
C ALA A 252 2.77 -12.75 0.20
N TRP A 253 2.45 -11.98 -0.84
CA TRP A 253 1.38 -12.33 -1.79
C TRP A 253 1.66 -13.64 -2.51
N TYR A 254 2.86 -13.81 -3.07
CA TYR A 254 3.22 -15.00 -3.84
C TYR A 254 3.54 -16.21 -2.97
N GLY A 255 3.88 -16.02 -1.69
CA GLY A 255 4.05 -17.12 -0.74
C GLY A 255 2.73 -17.70 -0.22
N HIS A 256 1.66 -16.88 -0.14
CA HIS A 256 0.35 -17.32 0.38
C HIS A 256 -0.74 -17.45 -0.69
N GLY A 257 -0.55 -16.84 -1.85
CA GLY A 257 -1.57 -16.68 -2.88
C GLY A 257 -2.45 -15.43 -2.65
N GLU A 258 -2.86 -14.80 -3.76
CA GLU A 258 -3.61 -13.54 -3.73
C GLU A 258 -4.96 -13.67 -3.01
N ASP A 259 -5.70 -14.75 -3.31
CA ASP A 259 -6.98 -15.05 -2.68
C ASP A 259 -6.85 -15.20 -1.16
N GLN A 260 -5.78 -15.83 -0.68
CA GLN A 260 -5.57 -16.07 0.75
C GLN A 260 -5.36 -14.75 1.52
N ILE A 261 -4.53 -13.84 0.99
CA ILE A 261 -4.32 -12.51 1.57
C ILE A 261 -5.64 -11.73 1.62
N ARG A 262 -6.41 -11.75 0.53
CA ARG A 262 -7.71 -11.07 0.45
C ARG A 262 -8.74 -11.67 1.41
N ARG A 263 -8.74 -12.99 1.62
CA ARG A 263 -9.61 -13.66 2.61
C ARG A 263 -9.28 -13.26 4.03
N TRP A 264 -8.00 -13.22 4.40
CA TRP A 264 -7.59 -12.76 5.72
C TRP A 264 -7.97 -11.29 5.96
N LEU A 265 -7.88 -10.45 4.93
CA LEU A 265 -8.24 -9.04 4.99
C LEU A 265 -9.70 -8.75 4.60
N ALA A 266 -10.57 -9.76 4.48
CA ALA A 266 -11.90 -9.57 3.90
C ALA A 266 -12.75 -8.56 4.69
N ARG A 267 -12.64 -8.55 6.03
CA ARG A 267 -13.32 -7.60 6.90
C ARG A 267 -12.72 -6.20 6.76
N ALA A 268 -11.39 -6.09 6.74
CA ALA A 268 -10.70 -4.83 6.51
C ALA A 268 -11.06 -4.21 5.14
N LEU A 269 -11.14 -5.03 4.09
CA LEU A 269 -11.55 -4.61 2.74
C LEU A 269 -12.99 -4.09 2.71
N ARG A 270 -13.94 -4.79 3.35
CA ARG A 270 -15.32 -4.28 3.50
C ARG A 270 -15.40 -2.99 4.31
N ALA A 271 -14.52 -2.82 5.30
CA ALA A 271 -14.38 -1.61 6.09
C ALA A 271 -13.62 -0.46 5.39
N GLY A 272 -13.21 -0.64 4.13
CA GLY A 272 -12.63 0.42 3.30
C GLY A 272 -11.10 0.45 3.21
N LEU A 273 -10.42 -0.64 3.60
CA LEU A 273 -8.97 -0.81 3.36
C LEU A 273 -8.64 -0.66 1.88
N ILE A 274 -7.65 0.18 1.58
CA ILE A 274 -7.06 0.25 0.25
C ILE A 274 -5.91 -0.77 0.21
N LEU A 275 -5.99 -1.72 -0.74
CA LEU A 275 -5.01 -2.80 -0.87
C LEU A 275 -4.53 -2.89 -2.32
N PRO A 276 -3.46 -2.15 -2.69
CA PRO A 276 -2.91 -2.20 -4.04
C PRO A 276 -2.39 -3.61 -4.40
N PRO A 277 -2.49 -4.02 -5.67
CA PRO A 277 -1.97 -5.30 -6.11
C PRO A 277 -0.42 -5.36 -6.03
N PRO A 278 0.17 -6.55 -5.83
CA PRO A 278 1.61 -6.71 -5.60
C PRO A 278 2.50 -6.36 -6.80
N ALA A 279 2.03 -6.59 -8.03
CA ALA A 279 2.82 -6.44 -9.25
C ALA A 279 2.86 -5.00 -9.79
N GLY A 280 2.08 -4.08 -9.21
CA GLY A 280 1.91 -2.71 -9.71
C GLY A 280 2.74 -1.67 -8.97
N GLN A 281 2.65 -0.43 -9.43
CA GLN A 281 3.32 0.74 -8.83
C GLN A 281 2.48 1.43 -7.74
N GLY A 282 1.36 0.81 -7.31
CA GLY A 282 0.45 1.40 -6.33
C GLY A 282 1.10 1.73 -4.98
N TRP A 283 2.15 1.02 -4.59
CA TRP A 283 2.91 1.34 -3.38
C TRP A 283 3.72 2.65 -3.52
N LYS A 284 4.24 2.97 -4.71
CA LYS A 284 4.93 4.25 -4.97
C LYS A 284 3.93 5.39 -4.93
N ALA A 285 2.78 5.23 -5.59
CA ALA A 285 1.69 6.21 -5.53
C ALA A 285 1.18 6.43 -4.09
N ALA A 286 1.12 5.36 -3.28
CA ALA A 286 0.74 5.45 -1.88
C ALA A 286 1.74 6.28 -1.05
N LEU A 287 3.05 6.11 -1.28
CA LEU A 287 4.09 6.96 -0.68
C LEU A 287 3.91 8.43 -1.06
N CYS A 288 3.50 8.73 -2.29
CA CYS A 288 3.20 10.09 -2.75
C CYS A 288 1.95 10.69 -2.11
N ALA A 289 0.96 9.86 -1.76
CA ALA A 289 -0.33 10.27 -1.20
C ALA A 289 -0.40 10.29 0.34
N ALA A 290 0.48 9.56 1.02
CA ALA A 290 0.42 9.30 2.46
C ALA A 290 0.68 10.55 3.31
N ASP A 291 0.07 10.61 4.50
CA ASP A 291 0.29 11.66 5.50
C ASP A 291 1.12 11.17 6.69
N LEU A 292 1.13 9.85 6.93
CA LEU A 292 1.88 9.17 7.98
C LEU A 292 2.02 7.68 7.65
N TYR A 293 2.94 6.98 8.32
CA TYR A 293 3.08 5.54 8.12
C TYR A 293 3.27 4.73 9.42
N LEU A 294 2.77 3.49 9.37
CA LEU A 294 3.08 2.40 10.28
C LEU A 294 3.95 1.40 9.52
N GLY A 295 5.20 1.27 9.92
CA GLY A 295 6.19 0.53 9.16
C GLY A 295 6.80 -0.65 9.89
N ASP A 296 7.57 -1.43 9.13
CA ASP A 296 8.50 -2.42 9.65
C ASP A 296 9.92 -2.22 9.11
N HIS A 297 10.77 -3.26 9.20
CA HIS A 297 12.15 -3.25 8.73
C HIS A 297 12.28 -3.38 7.19
N GLY A 298 11.19 -3.24 6.44
CA GLY A 298 11.17 -3.25 4.97
C GLY A 298 11.55 -1.91 4.31
N SER A 299 11.98 -1.98 3.03
CA SER A 299 12.43 -0.81 2.25
C SER A 299 11.42 0.34 2.18
N LEU A 300 10.12 0.04 2.20
CA LEU A 300 9.06 1.05 2.11
C LEU A 300 9.07 2.00 3.32
N SER A 301 9.43 1.52 4.52
CA SER A 301 9.60 2.39 5.69
C SER A 301 10.71 3.43 5.48
N LEU A 302 11.81 3.01 4.82
CA LEU A 302 12.92 3.93 4.53
C LEU A 302 12.53 4.94 3.45
N TYR A 303 11.82 4.54 2.39
CA TYR A 303 11.28 5.48 1.41
C TYR A 303 10.28 6.46 2.04
N ALA A 304 9.39 5.98 2.92
CA ALA A 304 8.44 6.82 3.64
C ALA A 304 9.15 7.87 4.51
N ALA A 305 10.16 7.43 5.28
CA ALA A 305 10.98 8.33 6.09
C ALA A 305 11.75 9.35 5.22
N ALA A 306 12.33 8.91 4.10
CA ALA A 306 13.06 9.78 3.18
C ALA A 306 12.17 10.89 2.58
N ARG A 307 10.89 10.59 2.34
CA ARG A 307 9.87 11.57 1.94
C ARG A 307 9.40 12.50 3.06
N GLY A 308 9.98 12.40 4.25
CA GLY A 308 9.61 13.23 5.41
C GLY A 308 8.32 12.81 6.10
N LEU A 309 7.74 11.64 5.77
CA LEU A 309 6.52 11.17 6.41
C LEU A 309 6.79 10.86 7.90
N PRO A 310 5.91 11.29 8.82
CA PRO A 310 6.02 10.91 10.21
C PRO A 310 5.67 9.42 10.38
N GLY A 311 6.51 8.68 11.12
CA GLY A 311 6.41 7.23 11.24
C GLY A 311 6.37 6.70 12.67
N VAL A 312 5.82 5.49 12.82
CA VAL A 312 5.96 4.61 13.99
C VAL A 312 6.27 3.20 13.48
N LEU A 313 7.14 2.47 14.17
CA LEU A 313 7.47 1.09 13.83
C LEU A 313 6.58 0.12 14.59
N ALA A 314 5.76 -0.62 13.86
CA ALA A 314 4.83 -1.60 14.43
C ALA A 314 5.48 -2.98 14.66
N ALA A 315 6.42 -3.35 13.78
CA ALA A 315 7.26 -4.53 13.92
C ALA A 315 8.67 -4.17 13.44
N PHE A 316 9.71 -4.75 14.02
CA PHE A 316 11.07 -4.53 13.52
C PHE A 316 12.01 -5.58 14.10
N ASP A 317 12.62 -6.37 13.23
CA ASP A 317 13.64 -7.32 13.62
C ASP A 317 15.02 -6.70 13.43
N ASP A 318 15.66 -6.31 14.54
CA ASP A 318 17.02 -5.78 14.55
C ASP A 318 18.05 -6.81 14.03
N SER A 319 17.76 -8.12 14.11
CA SER A 319 18.66 -9.18 13.64
C SER A 319 18.67 -9.32 12.12
N ALA A 320 17.54 -9.07 11.46
CA ALA A 320 17.42 -9.02 10.00
C ALA A 320 18.03 -7.75 9.36
N VAL A 321 18.52 -6.79 10.17
CA VAL A 321 19.04 -5.52 9.68
C VAL A 321 20.56 -5.44 9.81
N ALA A 322 21.20 -4.98 8.73
CA ALA A 322 22.64 -4.78 8.66
C ALA A 322 23.07 -3.62 9.57
N ALA A 323 24.06 -3.84 10.41
CA ALA A 323 24.60 -2.82 11.29
C ALA A 323 25.20 -1.66 10.47
N GLY A 324 25.03 -0.42 10.94
CA GLY A 324 25.49 0.79 10.25
C GLY A 324 24.65 1.20 9.04
N SER A 325 23.67 0.39 8.61
CA SER A 325 22.79 0.71 7.49
C SER A 325 21.80 1.84 7.79
N ALA A 326 21.23 2.42 6.74
CA ALA A 326 20.15 3.41 6.86
C ALA A 326 18.93 2.84 7.60
N MET A 327 18.62 1.55 7.42
CA MET A 327 17.53 0.89 8.13
C MET A 327 17.83 0.73 9.62
N ALA A 328 19.07 0.41 10.01
CA ALA A 328 19.46 0.33 11.42
C ALA A 328 19.32 1.69 12.12
N TRP A 329 19.74 2.77 11.43
CA TRP A 329 19.55 4.14 11.92
C TRP A 329 18.07 4.49 12.09
N LEU A 330 17.23 4.15 11.10
CA LEU A 330 15.78 4.37 11.16
C LEU A 330 15.15 3.61 12.34
N GLY A 331 15.53 2.34 12.53
CA GLY A 331 15.07 1.48 13.62
C GLY A 331 15.35 2.04 15.01
N GLY A 332 16.52 2.66 15.20
CA GLY A 332 16.90 3.31 16.46
C GLY A 332 16.27 4.69 16.69
N ALA A 333 15.70 5.31 15.65
CA ALA A 333 15.23 6.70 15.72
C ALA A 333 13.71 6.85 15.86
N LEU A 334 12.93 5.89 15.35
CA LEU A 334 11.46 5.93 15.39
C LEU A 334 10.89 5.32 16.67
N PRO A 335 9.73 5.81 17.14
CA PRO A 335 9.01 5.17 18.22
C PRO A 335 8.54 3.77 17.80
N ARG A 336 8.55 2.84 18.76
CA ARG A 336 7.95 1.50 18.62
C ARG A 336 6.48 1.55 19.06
N LEU A 337 5.61 0.84 18.36
CA LEU A 337 4.21 0.67 18.74
C LEU A 337 4.11 -0.21 19.99
N ASP A 338 3.26 0.18 20.94
CA ASP A 338 2.80 -0.63 22.06
C ASP A 338 1.43 -1.24 21.72
N PRO A 339 1.32 -2.58 21.57
CA PRO A 339 0.05 -3.24 21.25
C PRO A 339 -1.06 -2.95 22.27
N GLY A 340 -0.72 -2.71 23.54
CA GLY A 340 -1.68 -2.52 24.63
C GLY A 340 -2.30 -1.11 24.71
N ARG A 341 -1.87 -0.15 23.88
CA ARG A 341 -2.28 1.26 23.95
C ARG A 341 -3.06 1.71 22.73
N PRO A 342 -4.07 2.60 22.84
CA PRO A 342 -4.84 3.09 21.69
C PRO A 342 -3.94 3.63 20.56
N LEU A 343 -4.23 3.21 19.33
CA LEU A 343 -3.42 3.49 18.15
C LEU A 343 -3.38 5.00 17.84
N ALA A 344 -4.54 5.68 17.89
CA ALA A 344 -4.63 7.11 17.57
C ALA A 344 -3.68 7.96 18.43
N ALA A 345 -3.55 7.65 19.72
CA ALA A 345 -2.64 8.34 20.64
C ALA A 345 -1.16 8.09 20.32
N GLN A 346 -0.84 6.93 19.74
CA GLN A 346 0.52 6.59 19.32
C GLN A 346 0.87 7.24 17.98
N LEU A 347 -0.07 7.30 17.04
CA LEU A 347 0.11 8.02 15.77
C LEU A 347 0.31 9.53 15.98
N ALA A 348 -0.30 10.11 17.02
CA ALA A 348 -0.02 11.50 17.42
C ALA A 348 1.44 11.74 17.85
N ARG A 349 2.20 10.67 18.13
CA ARG A 349 3.63 10.70 18.46
C ARG A 349 4.52 10.24 17.31
N ALA A 350 3.95 10.02 16.12
CA ALA A 350 4.70 9.67 14.93
C ALA A 350 5.77 10.73 14.66
N ARG A 351 6.95 10.28 14.22
CA ARG A 351 8.14 11.13 14.13
C ARG A 351 8.64 11.22 12.70
N THR A 352 8.83 12.45 12.21
CA THR A 352 9.61 12.70 10.99
C THR A 352 11.09 12.61 11.31
N LEU A 353 11.88 12.05 10.40
CA LEU A 353 13.33 11.93 10.54
C LEU A 353 14.05 12.85 9.55
N PRO A 354 14.46 14.07 9.97
CA PRO A 354 15.31 14.92 9.15
C PRO A 354 16.59 14.19 8.71
N GLY A 355 16.98 14.37 7.45
CA GLY A 355 18.15 13.70 6.86
C GLY A 355 17.92 12.25 6.41
N ALA A 356 16.69 11.72 6.48
CA ALA A 356 16.40 10.39 5.97
C ALA A 356 16.62 10.26 4.45
N ALA A 357 16.36 11.32 3.68
CA ALA A 357 16.66 11.39 2.24
C ALA A 357 18.17 11.22 1.97
N ASP A 358 19.00 11.94 2.73
CA ASP A 358 20.47 11.84 2.63
C ASP A 358 20.96 10.43 2.95
N ARG A 359 20.27 9.69 3.84
CA ARG A 359 20.59 8.29 4.17
C ARG A 359 20.17 7.30 3.09
N LEU A 360 19.15 7.63 2.30
CA LEU A 360 18.65 6.79 1.22
C LEU A 360 19.58 6.84 0.00
N THR A 361 20.00 8.04 -0.39
CA THR A 361 20.83 8.24 -1.58
C THR A 361 21.84 9.37 -1.46
N SER A 362 23.05 9.16 -2.00
CA SER A 362 24.09 10.20 -2.10
C SER A 362 24.11 10.91 -3.46
N ARG A 363 23.13 10.63 -4.34
CA ARG A 363 23.06 11.12 -5.73
C ARG A 363 21.61 11.47 -6.10
N ALA A 364 20.91 12.18 -5.21
CA ALA A 364 19.52 12.61 -5.44
C ALA A 364 19.36 13.31 -6.80
N GLY A 365 18.35 12.90 -7.58
CA GLY A 365 18.02 13.42 -8.89
C GLY A 365 18.98 13.01 -10.02
N ARG A 366 19.94 12.11 -9.76
CA ARG A 366 20.99 11.76 -10.72
C ARG A 366 21.08 10.26 -11.02
N ALA A 367 20.28 9.42 -10.39
CA ALA A 367 20.39 7.97 -10.47
C ALA A 367 20.21 7.47 -11.91
N ALA A 368 19.17 7.92 -12.60
CA ALA A 368 18.91 7.51 -13.97
C ALA A 368 20.05 7.92 -14.93
N ALA A 369 20.57 9.15 -14.79
CA ALA A 369 21.66 9.66 -15.62
C ALA A 369 22.97 8.90 -15.39
N LEU A 370 23.35 8.68 -14.13
CA LEU A 370 24.56 7.95 -13.79
C LEU A 370 24.47 6.47 -14.20
N LEU A 371 23.29 5.87 -14.06
CA LEU A 371 23.03 4.51 -14.51
C LEU A 371 23.10 4.40 -16.05
N ARG A 372 22.53 5.38 -16.79
CA ARG A 372 22.62 5.41 -18.26
C ARG A 372 24.07 5.47 -18.72
N VAL A 373 24.89 6.36 -18.16
CA VAL A 373 26.33 6.46 -18.45
C VAL A 373 27.02 5.11 -18.27
N LEU A 374 26.77 4.42 -17.15
CA LEU A 374 27.35 3.11 -16.88
C LEU A 374 26.90 2.08 -17.92
N CYS A 375 25.60 1.93 -18.13
CA CYS A 375 25.04 0.98 -19.09
C CYS A 375 25.61 1.17 -20.50
N TYR A 376 25.61 2.41 -21.02
CA TYR A 376 26.07 2.71 -22.38
C TYR A 376 27.58 2.53 -22.55
N ARG A 377 28.37 2.82 -21.51
CA ARG A 377 29.80 2.50 -21.48
C ARG A 377 30.04 0.99 -21.64
N HIS A 378 29.31 0.15 -20.91
CA HIS A 378 29.44 -1.31 -21.03
C HIS A 378 28.91 -1.85 -22.36
N LEU A 379 27.87 -1.24 -22.92
CA LEU A 379 27.38 -1.54 -24.27
C LEU A 379 28.32 -1.05 -25.39
N ARG A 380 29.32 -0.23 -25.07
CA ARG A 380 30.20 0.43 -26.05
C ARG A 380 29.40 1.17 -27.11
N LEU A 381 28.40 1.93 -26.65
CA LEU A 381 27.58 2.82 -27.45
C LEU A 381 27.64 4.24 -26.87
N PRO A 382 27.59 5.30 -27.71
CA PRO A 382 27.33 6.63 -27.20
C PRO A 382 25.91 6.71 -26.64
N GLU A 383 25.72 7.46 -25.56
CA GLU A 383 24.40 7.78 -25.03
C GLU A 383 23.53 8.43 -26.11
N PRO A 384 22.19 8.26 -26.04
CA PRO A 384 21.27 9.03 -26.88
C PRO A 384 21.44 10.54 -26.65
N GLU A 385 21.20 11.34 -27.68
CA GLU A 385 21.32 12.81 -27.59
C GLU A 385 20.24 13.45 -26.70
N PHE A 386 19.15 12.73 -26.41
CA PHE A 386 18.09 13.17 -25.51
C PHE A 386 18.37 12.74 -24.06
N PRO A 387 18.01 13.57 -23.07
CA PRO A 387 18.28 13.28 -21.66
C PRO A 387 17.46 12.07 -21.16
N VAL A 388 17.98 11.40 -20.13
CA VAL A 388 17.16 10.51 -19.29
C VAL A 388 16.53 11.37 -18.20
N VAL A 389 15.23 11.19 -17.97
CA VAL A 389 14.49 11.97 -16.98
C VAL A 389 13.65 11.01 -16.17
N ALA A 390 13.71 11.12 -14.84
CA ALA A 390 12.80 10.39 -13.97
C ALA A 390 11.36 10.79 -14.31
N ARG A 391 10.50 9.80 -14.53
CA ARG A 391 9.09 10.03 -14.83
C ARG A 391 8.29 9.95 -13.53
N PRO A 392 7.26 10.80 -13.36
CA PRO A 392 6.30 10.62 -12.28
C PRO A 392 5.70 9.23 -12.31
N VAL A 393 5.47 8.67 -11.13
CA VAL A 393 4.82 7.36 -10.96
C VAL A 393 3.44 7.42 -11.62
N PRO A 394 3.01 6.41 -12.40
CA PRO A 394 1.68 6.38 -12.97
C PRO A 394 0.59 6.48 -11.89
N LEU A 395 -0.51 7.15 -12.20
CA LEU A 395 -1.68 7.15 -11.32
C LEU A 395 -2.14 5.70 -11.10
N PRO A 396 -2.47 5.31 -9.85
CA PRO A 396 -3.00 3.99 -9.58
C PRO A 396 -4.36 3.86 -10.26
N GLU A 397 -4.71 2.64 -10.67
CA GLU A 397 -6.09 2.37 -11.06
C GLU A 397 -7.01 2.68 -9.87
N PRO A 398 -8.16 3.34 -10.10
CA PRO A 398 -9.11 3.60 -9.04
C PRO A 398 -9.40 2.29 -8.33
N ALA A 399 -9.21 2.26 -7.00
CA ALA A 399 -9.57 1.09 -6.23
C ALA A 399 -11.03 0.79 -6.57
N ALA A 400 -11.30 -0.39 -7.12
CA ALA A 400 -12.67 -0.81 -7.37
C ALA A 400 -13.35 -0.83 -6.00
N ALA A 401 -14.08 0.23 -5.68
CA ALA A 401 -14.99 0.22 -4.56
C ALA A 401 -15.90 -0.97 -4.86
N SER A 402 -15.86 -2.02 -4.04
CA SER A 402 -16.93 -3.00 -4.08
C SER A 402 -18.16 -2.21 -3.67
N PRO A 403 -19.04 -1.80 -4.59
CA PRO A 403 -20.13 -0.91 -4.25
C PRO A 403 -21.14 -1.82 -3.55
N SER A 404 -21.01 -1.92 -2.23
CA SER A 404 -22.10 -2.48 -1.44
C SER A 404 -23.28 -1.53 -1.64
N PRO A 405 -24.47 -2.05 -2.02
CA PRO A 405 -25.68 -1.23 -2.04
C PRO A 405 -26.15 -0.88 -0.63
N LEU A 406 -25.49 -1.40 0.41
CA LEU A 406 -25.87 -1.24 1.81
C LEU A 406 -25.06 -0.11 2.46
N VAL A 407 -25.73 0.66 3.31
CA VAL A 407 -25.06 1.57 4.24
C VAL A 407 -24.21 0.77 5.23
N PRO A 408 -22.88 0.99 5.31
CA PRO A 408 -22.02 0.24 6.23
C PRO A 408 -22.42 0.46 7.69
N ALA A 409 -22.56 -0.63 8.45
CA ALA A 409 -22.78 -0.55 9.88
C ALA A 409 -21.63 0.20 10.56
N SER A 410 -21.95 1.24 11.32
CA SER A 410 -20.99 2.14 11.94
C SER A 410 -21.39 2.47 13.38
N TYR A 411 -20.41 2.53 14.27
CA TYR A 411 -20.55 3.30 15.50
C TYR A 411 -20.38 4.77 15.18
N VAL A 412 -21.24 5.59 15.76
CA VAL A 412 -21.28 7.02 15.51
C VAL A 412 -21.22 7.74 16.84
N SER A 413 -20.20 8.57 17.02
CA SER A 413 -20.14 9.53 18.12
C SER A 413 -20.38 10.93 17.60
N THR A 414 -21.02 11.75 18.44
CA THR A 414 -21.40 13.10 18.08
C THR A 414 -20.94 14.11 19.14
N ALA A 415 -20.67 15.33 18.71
CA ALA A 415 -20.43 16.45 19.61
C ALA A 415 -21.21 17.66 19.08
N ILE A 416 -22.09 18.21 19.92
CA ILE A 416 -22.99 19.31 19.57
C ILE A 416 -22.33 20.64 19.96
N GLY A 417 -22.17 21.54 18.99
CA GLY A 417 -21.99 22.98 19.24
C GLY A 417 -23.27 23.74 18.89
N ASP A 418 -23.25 25.08 18.92
CA ASP A 418 -24.45 25.92 18.77
C ASP A 418 -25.38 25.50 17.61
N ARG A 419 -24.84 25.37 16.39
CA ARG A 419 -25.57 24.94 15.17
C ARG A 419 -24.75 24.01 14.26
N GLU A 420 -23.70 23.43 14.80
CA GLU A 420 -22.86 22.45 14.11
C GLU A 420 -22.79 21.17 14.95
N VAL A 421 -23.10 20.02 14.35
CA VAL A 421 -22.91 18.70 14.93
C VAL A 421 -21.72 18.06 14.26
N ARG A 422 -20.70 17.75 15.06
CA ARG A 422 -19.53 16.98 14.61
C ARG A 422 -19.81 15.51 14.75
N VAL A 423 -19.54 14.74 13.71
CA VAL A 423 -19.83 13.32 13.63
C VAL A 423 -18.54 12.55 13.34
N ARG A 424 -18.32 11.46 14.09
CA ARG A 424 -17.23 10.51 13.85
C ARG A 424 -17.80 9.12 13.70
N ARG A 425 -17.45 8.46 12.59
CA ARG A 425 -17.89 7.10 12.28
C ARG A 425 -16.74 6.12 12.36
N HIS A 426 -17.00 4.97 12.97
CA HIS A 426 -16.07 3.84 13.07
C HIS A 426 -16.76 2.56 12.56
N PRO A 427 -16.09 1.72 11.73
CA PRO A 427 -16.71 0.51 11.18
C PRO A 427 -17.15 -0.45 12.30
N ALA A 428 -18.44 -0.75 12.39
CA ALA A 428 -18.98 -1.57 13.48
C ALA A 428 -18.53 -3.03 13.41
N GLU A 429 -18.34 -3.55 12.19
CA GLU A 429 -17.88 -4.93 11.96
C GLU A 429 -16.51 -5.21 12.62
N LEU A 430 -15.63 -4.20 12.70
CA LEU A 430 -14.27 -4.36 13.21
C LEU A 430 -14.15 -4.11 14.72
N GLN A 431 -15.21 -3.65 15.37
CA GLN A 431 -15.14 -3.33 16.80
C GLN A 431 -15.03 -4.60 17.65
N GLY A 432 -14.03 -4.60 18.52
CA GLY A 432 -13.70 -5.70 19.44
C GLY A 432 -13.79 -5.27 20.89
N ARG A 433 -12.87 -5.74 21.73
CA ARG A 433 -12.83 -5.43 23.17
C ARG A 433 -12.32 -4.02 23.48
N MET A 434 -11.51 -3.43 22.60
CA MET A 434 -10.95 -2.09 22.78
C MET A 434 -11.84 -1.03 22.14
N THR A 435 -12.77 -0.47 22.91
CA THR A 435 -13.77 0.50 22.45
C THR A 435 -13.59 1.90 23.03
N ALA A 436 -12.48 2.16 23.74
CA ALA A 436 -12.23 3.45 24.38
C ALA A 436 -12.24 4.64 23.41
N HIS A 437 -12.03 4.40 22.11
CA HIS A 437 -12.05 5.41 21.06
C HIS A 437 -13.47 5.82 20.61
N LEU A 438 -14.50 5.00 20.90
CA LEU A 438 -15.88 5.25 20.45
C LEU A 438 -16.57 6.35 21.27
N GLY A 439 -16.19 6.53 22.54
CA GLY A 439 -16.88 7.41 23.48
C GLY A 439 -18.10 6.73 24.13
N PRO A 440 -18.61 7.26 25.26
CA PRO A 440 -19.68 6.63 26.03
C PRO A 440 -21.05 6.67 25.35
N ASP A 441 -21.32 7.69 24.53
CA ASP A 441 -22.63 7.96 23.92
C ASP A 441 -22.70 7.55 22.45
N ALA A 442 -21.81 6.66 22.01
CA ALA A 442 -21.81 6.19 20.64
C ALA A 442 -23.03 5.29 20.35
N HIS A 443 -23.78 5.62 19.31
CA HIS A 443 -24.88 4.80 18.80
C HIS A 443 -24.48 4.05 17.54
N VAL A 444 -25.22 3.01 17.19
CA VAL A 444 -24.98 2.21 15.98
C VAL A 444 -25.97 2.60 14.89
N THR A 445 -25.43 2.93 13.71
CA THR A 445 -26.20 3.09 12.48
C THR A 445 -25.95 1.89 11.56
N ALA A 446 -26.98 1.34 10.92
CA ALA A 446 -26.81 0.28 9.92
C ALA A 446 -27.89 0.36 8.83
N ASP A 447 -27.67 -0.33 7.71
CA ASP A 447 -28.72 -0.57 6.73
C ASP A 447 -29.78 -1.53 7.30
N ALA A 448 -31.06 -1.31 6.98
CA ALA A 448 -32.15 -2.21 7.36
C ALA A 448 -31.97 -3.62 6.77
N ALA A 449 -31.27 -3.74 5.64
CA ALA A 449 -30.90 -4.99 4.98
C ALA A 449 -29.50 -5.51 5.37
N GLU A 450 -28.89 -4.98 6.45
CA GLU A 450 -27.62 -5.48 7.01
C GLU A 450 -27.67 -7.02 7.19
N PRO A 451 -26.77 -7.77 6.53
CA PRO A 451 -26.76 -9.23 6.55
C PRO A 451 -26.31 -9.82 7.89
N ASP A 452 -25.49 -9.14 8.69
CA ASP A 452 -25.14 -9.61 10.03
C ASP A 452 -26.28 -9.26 11.02
N PRO A 453 -27.08 -10.24 11.49
CA PRO A 453 -28.19 -9.98 12.38
C PRO A 453 -27.75 -9.39 13.74
N ARG A 454 -26.47 -9.57 14.14
CA ARG A 454 -25.95 -8.95 15.36
C ARG A 454 -25.81 -7.45 15.16
N LEU A 455 -25.17 -7.01 14.06
CA LEU A 455 -24.97 -5.59 13.77
C LEU A 455 -26.32 -4.90 13.55
N ARG A 456 -27.21 -5.52 12.78
CA ARG A 456 -28.58 -5.02 12.59
C ARG A 456 -29.37 -4.95 13.90
N GLY A 457 -29.25 -5.98 14.75
CA GLY A 457 -29.93 -6.03 16.04
C GLY A 457 -29.37 -5.07 17.09
N MET A 458 -28.14 -4.58 16.90
CA MET A 458 -27.51 -3.55 17.73
C MET A 458 -27.81 -2.13 17.28
N ALA A 459 -28.28 -1.93 16.04
CA ALA A 459 -28.50 -0.62 15.46
C ALA A 459 -29.60 0.17 16.18
N ASP A 460 -29.25 1.36 16.64
CA ASP A 460 -30.18 2.37 17.15
C ASP A 460 -30.87 3.10 15.99
N VAL A 461 -30.14 3.29 14.88
CA VAL A 461 -30.63 3.92 13.65
C VAL A 461 -30.54 2.93 12.48
N LEU A 462 -31.68 2.67 11.83
CA LEU A 462 -31.72 1.84 10.62
C LEU A 462 -32.06 2.69 9.40
N VAL A 463 -31.19 2.65 8.38
CA VAL A 463 -31.45 3.27 7.08
C VAL A 463 -32.17 2.27 6.20
N ALA A 464 -33.40 2.58 5.82
CA ALA A 464 -34.24 1.73 4.98
C ALA A 464 -34.43 2.35 3.59
N ARG A 465 -34.72 1.50 2.60
CA ARG A 465 -35.03 1.96 1.25
C ARG A 465 -36.28 2.85 1.26
N PRO A 466 -36.37 3.85 0.37
CA PRO A 466 -37.61 4.61 0.19
C PRO A 466 -38.80 3.67 -0.02
N GLY A 467 -39.91 3.94 0.66
CA GLY A 467 -41.11 3.11 0.59
C GLY A 467 -41.12 1.89 1.52
N THR A 468 -40.13 1.73 2.41
CA THR A 468 -40.18 0.70 3.46
C THR A 468 -41.06 1.17 4.61
N ASP A 469 -42.00 0.33 5.06
CA ASP A 469 -42.80 0.59 6.26
C ASP A 469 -41.93 0.58 7.54
N PRO A 470 -41.77 1.71 8.24
CA PRO A 470 -40.99 1.79 9.47
C PRO A 470 -41.52 0.87 10.58
N ALA A 471 -42.84 0.63 10.66
CA ALA A 471 -43.43 -0.23 11.70
C ALA A 471 -42.93 -1.68 11.58
N ALA A 472 -42.84 -2.20 10.34
CA ALA A 472 -42.26 -3.51 10.07
C ALA A 472 -40.76 -3.59 10.44
N VAL A 473 -40.01 -2.51 10.24
CA VAL A 473 -38.59 -2.43 10.63
C VAL A 473 -38.44 -2.46 12.15
N PHE A 474 -39.24 -1.66 12.86
CA PHE A 474 -39.25 -1.61 14.32
C PHE A 474 -39.67 -2.93 14.97
N ALA A 475 -40.64 -3.63 14.39
CA ALA A 475 -41.11 -4.93 14.87
C ALA A 475 -40.02 -6.00 14.79
N ARG A 476 -39.16 -5.94 13.75
CA ARG A 476 -38.06 -6.89 13.54
C ARG A 476 -36.80 -6.56 14.33
N ASN A 477 -36.64 -5.31 14.78
CA ASN A 477 -35.41 -4.81 15.40
C ASN A 477 -35.75 -4.05 16.68
N SER A 478 -35.87 -4.74 17.82
CA SER A 478 -36.38 -4.16 19.07
C SER A 478 -35.54 -3.01 19.65
N ARG A 479 -34.23 -2.97 19.36
CA ARG A 479 -33.33 -1.90 19.81
C ARG A 479 -33.37 -0.63 18.95
N CYS A 480 -33.83 -0.73 17.71
CA CYS A 480 -33.86 0.40 16.79
C CYS A 480 -34.80 1.49 17.31
N GLY A 481 -34.27 2.67 17.64
CA GLY A 481 -35.05 3.83 18.07
C GLY A 481 -35.51 4.71 16.91
N LEU A 482 -34.80 4.66 15.78
CA LEU A 482 -35.01 5.54 14.64
C LEU A 482 -34.88 4.79 13.30
N VAL A 483 -35.85 5.00 12.40
CA VAL A 483 -35.79 4.53 11.01
C VAL A 483 -35.67 5.74 10.08
N VAL A 484 -34.71 5.70 9.16
CA VAL A 484 -34.52 6.72 8.13
C VAL A 484 -34.95 6.16 6.78
N SER A 485 -35.91 6.80 6.10
CA SER A 485 -36.37 6.37 4.77
C SER A 485 -36.90 7.55 3.96
N GLY A 486 -36.44 7.71 2.71
CA GLY A 486 -37.03 8.66 1.76
C GLY A 486 -37.10 10.12 2.23
N GLY A 487 -36.13 10.58 3.03
CA GLY A 487 -36.13 11.94 3.61
C GLY A 487 -37.02 12.09 4.85
N ARG A 488 -37.46 10.99 5.45
CA ARG A 488 -38.18 10.95 6.72
C ARG A 488 -37.35 10.26 7.80
N LEU A 489 -37.46 10.77 9.02
CA LEU A 489 -36.85 10.24 10.24
C LEU A 489 -37.98 9.87 11.18
N ARG A 490 -38.30 8.59 11.27
CA ARG A 490 -39.40 8.08 12.12
C ARG A 490 -38.84 7.53 13.41
N LEU A 491 -39.25 8.07 14.55
CA LEU A 491 -38.94 7.55 15.88
C LEU A 491 -39.91 6.43 16.27
N ARG A 492 -39.44 5.51 17.12
CA ARG A 492 -40.25 4.40 17.63
C ARG A 492 -41.49 4.87 18.41
N ASP A 493 -41.43 6.04 19.03
CA ASP A 493 -42.56 6.64 19.76
C ASP A 493 -43.64 7.24 18.86
N GLY A 494 -43.44 7.20 17.54
CA GLY A 494 -44.38 7.67 16.53
C GLY A 494 -44.10 9.08 16.01
N ARG A 495 -43.21 9.85 16.64
CA ARG A 495 -42.80 11.16 16.09
C ARG A 495 -42.10 10.99 14.74
N GLU A 496 -42.33 11.92 13.84
CA GLU A 496 -41.71 11.92 12.52
C GLU A 496 -41.18 13.31 12.16
N PHE A 497 -39.96 13.32 11.61
CA PHE A 497 -39.33 14.53 11.10
C PHE A 497 -39.10 14.42 9.59
N ALA A 498 -39.32 15.51 8.88
CA ALA A 498 -38.83 15.68 7.52
C ALA A 498 -37.38 16.17 7.56
N VAL A 499 -36.51 15.59 6.72
CA VAL A 499 -35.16 16.10 6.49
C VAL A 499 -35.02 16.69 5.09
N SER A 500 -34.41 17.87 5.01
CA SER A 500 -33.93 18.48 3.76
C SER A 500 -32.50 19.03 3.95
N GLY A 501 -31.87 19.52 2.88
CA GLY A 501 -30.50 20.10 2.94
C GLY A 501 -29.39 19.19 2.39
N GLY A 502 -29.72 17.99 1.92
CA GLY A 502 -28.79 17.15 1.16
C GLY A 502 -27.80 16.33 2.00
N ALA A 503 -27.93 16.34 3.34
CA ALA A 503 -27.18 15.43 4.20
C ALA A 503 -27.43 13.95 3.88
N GLU A 504 -26.39 13.12 4.05
CA GLU A 504 -26.52 11.66 3.99
C GLU A 504 -27.59 11.17 4.98
N PRO A 505 -28.50 10.25 4.61
CA PRO A 505 -29.57 9.78 5.49
C PRO A 505 -29.10 9.31 6.88
N ALA A 506 -27.99 8.55 6.94
CA ALA A 506 -27.43 8.06 8.21
C ALA A 506 -26.92 9.21 9.11
N LEU A 507 -26.33 10.25 8.51
CA LEU A 507 -25.84 11.42 9.23
C LEU A 507 -27.00 12.26 9.77
N ALA A 508 -28.05 12.49 8.98
CA ALA A 508 -29.25 13.18 9.43
C ALA A 508 -29.91 12.45 10.62
N GLY A 509 -30.00 11.13 10.57
CA GLY A 509 -30.51 10.35 11.70
C GLY A 509 -29.63 10.46 12.94
N SER A 510 -28.32 10.46 12.77
CA SER A 510 -27.36 10.63 13.88
C SER A 510 -27.43 12.01 14.52
N VAL A 511 -27.68 13.06 13.75
CA VAL A 511 -27.93 14.41 14.28
C VAL A 511 -29.18 14.43 15.15
N LEU A 512 -30.29 13.84 14.68
CA LEU A 512 -31.51 13.78 15.47
C LEU A 512 -31.30 13.00 16.78
N VAL A 513 -30.59 11.87 16.74
CA VAL A 513 -30.23 11.12 17.96
C VAL A 513 -29.43 11.98 18.93
N ALA A 514 -28.43 12.72 18.45
CA ALA A 514 -27.62 13.61 19.28
C ALA A 514 -28.46 14.71 19.96
N LEU A 515 -29.28 15.43 19.19
CA LEU A 515 -30.11 16.53 19.70
C LEU A 515 -31.11 16.04 20.75
N LEU A 516 -31.72 14.86 20.52
CA LEU A 516 -32.63 14.24 21.49
C LEU A 516 -31.91 13.79 22.76
N GLY A 517 -30.68 13.26 22.64
CA GLY A 517 -29.87 12.82 23.77
C GLY A 517 -29.47 13.96 24.73
N GLU A 518 -29.15 15.13 24.17
CA GLU A 518 -28.80 16.34 24.94
C GLU A 518 -30.03 17.16 25.39
N GLY A 519 -31.23 16.80 24.93
CA GLY A 519 -32.47 17.49 25.28
C GLY A 519 -32.58 18.92 24.74
N VAL A 520 -31.95 19.20 23.60
CA VAL A 520 -31.95 20.52 22.94
C VAL A 520 -33.05 20.64 21.87
N GLU A 521 -33.26 21.85 21.34
CA GLU A 521 -34.22 22.09 20.26
C GLU A 521 -33.85 21.26 19.02
N VAL A 522 -34.80 20.44 18.54
CA VAL A 522 -34.59 19.49 17.43
C VAL A 522 -35.00 20.04 16.06
N GLU A 523 -35.81 21.10 16.04
CA GLU A 523 -36.28 21.73 14.80
C GLU A 523 -35.34 22.86 14.39
N GLY A 524 -35.06 22.95 13.09
CA GLY A 524 -34.20 23.99 12.53
C GLY A 524 -33.13 23.46 11.60
N GLU A 525 -32.14 24.32 11.32
CA GLU A 525 -31.03 24.03 10.42
C GLU A 525 -29.76 23.75 11.22
N PHE A 526 -29.15 22.60 10.96
CA PHE A 526 -27.93 22.13 11.61
C PHE A 526 -26.86 21.82 10.56
N GLY A 527 -25.68 22.42 10.72
CA GLY A 527 -24.48 22.01 9.99
C GLY A 527 -23.99 20.66 10.52
N ILE A 528 -23.58 19.78 9.62
CA ILE A 528 -23.00 18.48 9.95
C ILE A 528 -21.57 18.46 9.45
N ARG A 529 -20.63 18.19 10.35
CA ARG A 529 -19.22 18.03 10.02
C ARG A 529 -18.79 16.59 10.26
N ALA A 530 -18.56 15.84 9.19
CA ALA A 530 -18.00 14.49 9.22
C ALA A 530 -16.62 14.53 8.55
N GLY A 531 -15.56 14.54 9.37
CA GLY A 531 -14.22 14.88 8.88
C GLY A 531 -14.20 16.25 8.21
N GLY A 532 -13.71 16.32 6.97
CA GLY A 532 -13.71 17.55 6.17
C GLY A 532 -14.96 17.79 5.34
N VAL A 533 -15.94 16.88 5.37
CA VAL A 533 -17.20 17.06 4.66
C VAL A 533 -18.16 17.86 5.52
N VAL A 534 -18.66 18.97 4.98
CA VAL A 534 -19.70 19.79 5.60
C VAL A 534 -20.99 19.62 4.80
N SER A 535 -22.06 19.24 5.47
CA SER A 535 -23.41 19.16 4.91
C SER A 535 -24.41 19.83 5.84
N VAL A 536 -25.67 19.97 5.41
CA VAL A 536 -26.71 20.60 6.22
C VAL A 536 -27.91 19.65 6.32
N ALA A 537 -28.44 19.51 7.53
CA ALA A 537 -29.74 18.89 7.76
C ALA A 537 -30.70 19.95 8.32
N ARG A 538 -31.83 20.11 7.64
CA ARG A 538 -32.98 20.86 8.16
C ARG A 538 -34.00 19.86 8.67
N LEU A 539 -34.31 19.94 9.96
CA LEU A 539 -35.26 19.07 10.64
C LEU A 539 -36.53 19.86 10.93
N ALA A 540 -37.68 19.29 10.55
CA ALA A 540 -39.00 19.84 10.85
C ALA A 540 -39.89 18.72 11.34
N LEU A 541 -40.57 18.93 12.47
CA LEU A 541 -41.54 17.98 13.00
C LEU A 541 -42.77 17.97 12.07
N VAL A 542 -43.15 16.80 11.59
CA VAL A 542 -44.30 16.63 10.69
C VAL A 542 -45.41 15.78 11.29
N ARG A 543 -45.11 15.10 12.40
CA ARG A 543 -46.06 14.27 13.14
C ARG A 543 -45.63 14.14 14.59
N ASP A 544 -46.56 14.33 15.51
CA ASP A 544 -46.31 14.18 16.94
C ASP A 544 -46.68 12.77 17.46
N ALA A 545 -46.25 12.46 18.68
CA ALA A 545 -46.53 11.18 19.33
C ALA A 545 -48.04 10.97 19.50
N GLY A 546 -48.55 9.82 19.04
CA GLY A 546 -49.97 9.44 19.20
C GLY A 546 -50.92 9.92 18.10
N GLU A 547 -50.46 10.70 17.12
CA GLU A 547 -51.26 11.00 15.93
C GLU A 547 -51.45 9.74 15.05
N ALA A 548 -52.64 9.56 14.46
CA ALA A 548 -52.96 8.41 13.62
C ALA A 548 -52.06 8.36 12.38
N ASP A 549 -51.68 7.15 11.95
CA ASP A 549 -50.91 7.00 10.71
C ASP A 549 -51.82 7.26 9.52
N PRO A 550 -51.60 8.32 8.72
CA PRO A 550 -52.31 8.46 7.45
C PRO A 550 -51.79 7.32 6.59
N GLY A 551 -52.53 6.20 6.59
CA GLY A 551 -52.05 4.89 6.17
C GLY A 551 -51.22 4.95 4.89
N PHE A 552 -50.19 4.10 4.87
CA PHE A 552 -49.33 3.84 3.74
C PHE A 552 -50.18 3.47 2.50
N LEU A 553 -50.65 4.47 1.75
CA LEU A 553 -51.35 4.25 0.49
C LEU A 553 -50.29 3.85 -0.52
N GLY A 554 -50.01 2.54 -0.54
CA GLY A 554 -49.30 1.90 -1.63
C GLY A 554 -49.98 2.28 -2.94
N ALA A 555 -49.15 2.68 -3.91
CA ALA A 555 -49.56 2.82 -5.30
C ALA A 555 -49.96 1.44 -5.83
N ASP A 556 -51.21 1.04 -5.63
CA ASP A 556 -51.88 -0.05 -6.33
C ASP A 556 -53.39 0.21 -6.29
N ALA A 557 -53.88 0.90 -7.32
CA ALA A 557 -55.28 0.87 -7.70
C ALA A 557 -55.35 0.23 -9.10
N PRO A 558 -55.83 -1.01 -9.24
CA PRO A 558 -56.15 -1.57 -10.55
C PRO A 558 -57.50 -1.00 -11.03
N GLN A 559 -57.61 -0.74 -12.34
CA GLN A 559 -58.90 -0.74 -13.03
C GLN A 559 -59.34 -2.18 -13.31
#